data_AF-A0AA41JE96-F1
#
_entry.id   AF-A0AA41JE96-F1
#
_cell.length_a   1.000
_cell.length_b   1.000
_cell.length_c   1.000
_cell.angle_alpha   90.00
_cell.angle_beta   90.00
_cell.angle_gamma   90.00
#
_symmetry.space_group_name_H-M   'P 1'
#
loop_
_entity.id
_entity.type
_entity.pdbx_description
1 polymer ?
#
loop_
_entity_poly.entity_id
_entity_poly.type
_entity_poly.pdbx_seq_one_letter_code
_entity_poly.pdbx_strand_id
1 'polypeptide(L)' 'MSDLNRTQEELKQKTEKWLDELDEELEELSEDVEQSENVFAYRDDTVHFLEQEDFIRSWEAVIYAWGILETLQRLGKTD' A
#
# COMPACT_ATOMS: atom_id res chain seq x y z
N MET A 1 13.91 -1.36 -24.95
CA MET A 1 13.09 -0.68 -23.94
C MET A 1 13.98 0.33 -23.23
N SER A 2 13.53 1.57 -23.01
CA SER A 2 14.34 2.58 -22.28
C SER A 2 14.44 2.21 -20.79
N ASP A 3 15.44 2.73 -20.08
CA ASP A 3 15.55 2.56 -18.62
C ASP A 3 14.31 3.11 -17.90
N LEU A 4 13.75 4.22 -18.38
CA LEU A 4 12.51 4.79 -17.85
C LEU A 4 11.35 3.79 -17.91
N ASN A 5 11.15 3.14 -19.07
CA ASN A 5 10.07 2.17 -19.24
C ASN A 5 10.28 0.95 -18.35
N ARG A 6 11.53 0.52 -18.12
CA ARG A 6 11.84 -0.57 -17.19
C ARG A 6 11.48 -0.17 -15.75
N THR A 7 11.85 1.04 -15.32
CA THR A 7 11.53 1.53 -13.97
C THR A 7 10.03 1.67 -13.75
N GLN A 8 9.28 2.17 -14.74
CA GLN A 8 7.81 2.27 -14.65
C GLN A 8 7.16 0.89 -14.50
N GLU A 9 7.58 -0.08 -15.31
CA GLU A 9 7.10 -1.46 -15.23
C GLU A 9 7.45 -2.11 -13.88
N GLU A 10 8.68 -1.92 -13.39
CA GLU A 10 9.11 -2.43 -12.09
C GLU A 10 8.31 -1.82 -10.93
N LEU A 11 8.00 -0.52 -10.98
CA LEU A 11 7.17 0.13 -9.97
C LEU A 11 5.76 -0.45 -10.00
N LYS A 12 5.13 -0.53 -11.19
CA LYS A 12 3.80 -1.11 -11.35
C LYS A 12 3.72 -2.52 -10.75
N GLN A 13 4.60 -3.43 -11.18
CA GLN A 13 4.59 -4.83 -10.72
C GLN A 13 4.79 -4.95 -9.20
N LYS A 14 5.69 -4.14 -8.63
CA LYS A 14 5.92 -4.15 -7.19
C LYS A 14 4.74 -3.59 -6.42
N THR A 15 4.14 -2.50 -6.90
CA THR A 15 2.97 -1.90 -6.26
C THR A 15 1.79 -2.87 -6.28
N GLU A 16 1.49 -3.50 -7.42
CA GLU A 16 0.41 -4.51 -7.53
C GLU A 16 0.64 -5.66 -6.55
N LYS A 17 1.87 -6.21 -6.50
CA LYS A 17 2.22 -7.28 -5.54
C LYS A 17 1.97 -6.87 -4.09
N TRP A 18 2.45 -5.70 -3.69
CA TRP A 18 2.34 -5.26 -2.30
C TRP A 18 0.93 -4.77 -1.93
N LEU A 19 0.14 -4.33 -2.92
CA LEU A 19 -1.26 -4.02 -2.74
C LEU A 19 -2.08 -5.30 -2.52
N ASP A 20 -1.85 -6.33 -3.34
CA ASP A 20 -2.51 -7.63 -3.18
C ASP A 20 -2.22 -8.23 -1.79
N GLU A 21 -0.96 -8.21 -1.35
CA GLU A 21 -0.58 -8.67 -0.01
C GLU A 21 -1.17 -7.77 1.11
N LEU A 22 -1.30 -6.46 0.88
CA LEU A 22 -1.92 -5.55 1.85
C LEU A 22 -3.41 -5.86 2.01
N ASP A 23 -4.11 -6.11 0.90
CA ASP A 23 -5.54 -6.43 0.90
C ASP A 23 -5.84 -7.67 1.74
N GLU A 24 -4.98 -8.70 1.67
CA GLU A 24 -5.09 -9.90 2.49
C GLU A 24 -4.95 -9.59 4.01
N GLU A 25 -3.95 -8.79 4.40
CA GLU A 25 -3.76 -8.41 5.82
C GLU A 25 -4.88 -7.52 6.35
N LEU A 26 -5.49 -6.70 5.48
CA LEU A 26 -6.60 -5.84 5.86
C LEU A 26 -7.89 -6.60 6.18
N GLU A 27 -8.05 -7.84 5.71
CA GLU A 27 -9.21 -8.67 6.08
C GLU A 27 -9.28 -8.95 7.59
N GLU A 28 -8.14 -8.96 8.27
CA GLU A 28 -8.01 -9.24 9.70
C GLU A 28 -7.87 -7.96 10.55
N LEU A 29 -7.69 -6.79 9.93
CA LEU A 29 -7.42 -5.54 10.63
C LEU A 29 -8.69 -4.92 11.23
N SER A 30 -8.71 -4.69 12.53
CA SER A 30 -9.76 -3.88 13.18
C SER A 30 -9.63 -2.38 12.86
N GLU A 31 -10.77 -1.74 12.59
CA GLU A 31 -10.92 -0.28 12.44
C GLU A 31 -11.04 0.47 13.79
N ASP A 32 -10.98 -0.22 14.93
CA ASP A 32 -11.15 0.40 16.26
C ASP A 32 -10.00 1.33 16.67
N VAL A 33 -8.93 1.38 15.86
CA VAL A 33 -7.75 2.21 16.06
C VAL A 33 -7.69 3.26 14.95
N GLU A 34 -7.65 4.54 15.30
CA GLU A 34 -7.62 5.68 14.36
C GLU A 34 -6.53 5.54 13.28
N GLN A 35 -5.39 4.94 13.62
CA GLN A 35 -4.32 4.68 12.66
C GLN A 35 -4.69 3.64 11.59
N SER A 36 -5.59 2.69 11.87
CA SER A 36 -6.10 1.73 10.88
C SER A 36 -6.83 2.44 9.75
N GLU A 37 -7.60 3.50 10.04
CA GLU A 37 -8.27 4.32 9.01
C GLU A 37 -7.26 4.88 7.99
N ASN A 38 -6.05 5.25 8.45
CA ASN A 38 -5.00 5.70 7.55
C ASN A 38 -4.47 4.56 6.67
N VAL A 39 -4.38 3.33 7.17
CA VAL A 39 -3.96 2.18 6.34
C VAL A 39 -4.92 2.01 5.16
N PHE A 40 -6.23 2.03 5.43
CA PHE A 40 -7.26 1.95 4.39
C PHE A 40 -7.20 3.15 3.42
N ALA A 41 -7.03 4.37 3.95
CA ALA A 41 -6.91 5.57 3.11
C ALA A 41 -5.72 5.49 2.15
N TYR A 42 -4.55 5.06 2.63
CA TYR A 42 -3.37 4.92 1.78
C TYR A 42 -3.49 3.75 0.80
N ARG A 43 -4.19 2.68 1.16
CA ARG A 43 -4.56 1.60 0.24
C ARG A 43 -5.43 2.11 -0.90
N ASP A 44 -6.43 2.93 -0.61
CA ASP A 44 -7.31 3.52 -1.64
C ASP A 44 -6.54 4.52 -2.53
N ASP A 45 -5.65 5.33 -1.95
CA ASP A 45 -4.73 6.19 -2.70
C ASP A 45 -3.82 5.37 -3.63
N THR A 46 -3.31 4.22 -3.18
CA THR A 46 -2.53 3.30 -4.03
C THR A 46 -3.31 2.90 -5.28
N VAL A 47 -4.55 2.43 -5.11
CA VAL A 47 -5.42 2.04 -6.24
C VAL A 47 -5.67 3.22 -7.16
N HIS A 48 -6.01 4.38 -6.60
CA HIS A 48 -6.25 5.59 -7.36
C HIS A 48 -5.03 5.98 -8.22
N PHE A 49 -3.83 5.98 -7.65
CA PHE A 49 -2.62 6.34 -8.39
C PHE A 49 -2.20 5.26 -9.40
N LEU A 50 -2.46 3.98 -9.14
CA LEU A 50 -2.24 2.90 -10.11
C LEU A 50 -3.12 3.10 -11.35
N GLU A 51 -4.40 3.42 -11.17
CA GLU A 51 -5.35 3.67 -12.27
C GLU A 51 -4.96 4.89 -13.12
N GLN A 52 -4.32 5.89 -12.52
CA GLN A 52 -3.81 7.08 -13.22
C GLN A 52 -2.42 6.87 -13.84
N GLU A 53 -1.86 5.66 -13.76
CA GLU A 53 -0.49 5.32 -14.16
C GLU A 53 0.59 6.18 -13.45
N ASP A 54 0.28 6.71 -12.26
CA ASP A 54 1.25 7.42 -11.42
C ASP A 54 1.95 6.44 -10.48
N PHE A 55 2.86 5.65 -11.05
CA PHE A 55 3.50 4.55 -10.32
C PHE A 55 4.44 5.01 -9.20
N ILE A 56 4.90 6.28 -9.22
CA ILE A 56 5.73 6.81 -8.13
C ILE A 56 4.86 7.06 -6.90
N ARG A 57 3.74 7.79 -7.05
CA ARG A 57 2.84 8.06 -5.93
C ARG A 57 2.13 6.81 -5.44
N SER A 58 1.80 5.90 -6.36
CA SER A 58 1.20 4.63 -5.97
C SER A 58 2.15 3.75 -5.14
N TRP A 59 3.41 3.65 -5.56
CA TRP A 59 4.46 2.97 -4.79
C TRP A 59 4.70 3.61 -3.42
N GLU A 60 4.73 4.95 -3.35
CA GLU A 60 4.87 5.67 -2.10
C GLU A 60 3.70 5.37 -1.14
N ALA A 61 2.46 5.42 -1.64
CA ALA A 61 1.26 5.19 -0.84
C ALA A 61 1.22 3.76 -0.27
N VAL A 62 1.54 2.73 -1.07
CA VAL A 62 1.45 1.33 -0.60
C VAL A 62 2.50 1.05 0.47
N ILE A 63 3.71 1.58 0.32
CA ILE A 63 4.77 1.43 1.32
C ILE A 63 4.45 2.19 2.60
N TYR A 64 3.78 3.34 2.49
CA TYR A 64 3.34 4.08 3.67
C TYR A 64 2.24 3.33 4.45
N ALA A 65 1.26 2.75 3.74
CA ALA A 65 0.23 1.90 4.35
C ALA A 65 0.86 0.73 5.13
N TRP A 66 1.79 0.00 4.51
CA TRP A 66 2.54 -1.08 5.15
C TRP A 66 3.34 -0.60 6.37
N GLY A 67 3.97 0.57 6.29
CA GLY A 67 4.71 1.14 7.41
C GLY A 67 3.84 1.38 8.65
N ILE A 68 2.59 1.83 8.45
CA ILE A 68 1.62 1.98 9.53
C ILE A 68 1.18 0.61 10.04
N LEU A 69 0.74 -0.28 9.15
CA LEU A 69 0.23 -1.61 9.49
C LEU A 69 1.23 -2.40 10.35
N GLU A 70 2.46 -2.57 9.86
CA GLU A 70 3.48 -3.32 10.59
C GLU A 70 3.82 -2.67 11.94
N THR A 71 3.72 -1.34 12.04
CA THR A 71 3.93 -0.64 13.31
C THR A 71 2.81 -0.97 14.30
N LEU A 72 1.56 -0.99 13.86
CA LEU A 72 0.42 -1.39 14.69
C LEU A 72 0.55 -2.85 15.14
N GLN A 73 0.89 -3.76 14.23
CA GLN A 73 1.11 -5.18 14.54
C GLN A 73 2.20 -5.35 15.60
N ARG A 74 3.35 -4.68 15.45
CA ARG A 74 4.47 -4.74 16.42
C ARG A 74 4.11 -4.14 17.79
N LEU A 75 3.15 -3.24 17.85
CA LEU A 75 2.64 -2.65 19.08
C LEU A 75 1.48 -3.45 19.70
N GLY A 76 1.02 -4.53 19.06
CA GLY A 76 -0.14 -5.31 19.48
C GLY A 76 -1.43 -4.49 19.42
N LYS A 77 -1.60 -3.73 18.33
CA LYS A 77 -2.75 -2.84 18.08
C LYS A 77 -3.68 -3.33 16.97
N THR A 78 -3.50 -4.56 16.52
CA THR A 78 -4.26 -5.20 15.45
C THR A 78 -5.11 -6.38 15.92
N ASP A 79 -5.00 -6.74 17.21
CA ASP A 79 -5.65 -7.91 17.85
C ASP A 79 -6.72 -7.51 18.89
#